data_AF-A0A2N9G106-F1
#
_entry.id   AF-A0A2N9G106-F1
#
_cell.length_a   1.000
_cell.length_b   1.000
_cell.length_c   1.000
_cell.angle_alpha   90.00
_cell.angle_beta   90.00
_cell.angle_gamma   90.00
#
_symmetry.space_group_name_H-M   'P 1'
#
loop_
_entity.id
_entity.type
_entity.pdbx_description
1 polymer ?
#
loop_
_entity_poly.entity_id
_entity_poly.type
_entity_poly.pdbx_seq_one_letter_code
_entity_poly.pdbx_strand_id
1 'polypeptide(L)'
;MWKLKIAEGASPWLRTLNNHVGRQVWEFDPNLGSAEELAEIEKARENFSTNRFNKKHSSDLLMRIQFAKENPRDVVLPQVKVKETEDVEEEMVTKTLRRALSFYSTIQAHDGHWPGDYGGPMFLMPGLVITLSITGALNVVLSEEHKKEMCRYLYNHQNKDGGWGLHIEGPSTMFGTVLSYVTLRLLGEGANDGQGAMERGHTWILNHGSATAITSWGKMWLSVLGAFEWSGNNPLPPEIWLLPYMLPIHPVDYWSFTSECSMD
;
A
#
# COMPACT_ATOMS: atom_id res chain seq x y z
N MET A 1 -2.76 14.57 -13.86
CA MET A 1 -1.67 14.33 -12.90
C MET A 1 -2.25 13.97 -11.53
N TRP A 2 -1.57 13.11 -10.76
CA TRP A 2 -1.91 12.87 -9.35
C TRP A 2 -1.41 14.02 -8.48
N LYS A 3 -2.26 14.57 -7.61
CA LYS A 3 -1.94 15.65 -6.67
C LYS A 3 -2.20 15.18 -5.25
N LEU A 4 -1.28 15.47 -4.33
CA LEU A 4 -1.50 15.24 -2.90
C LEU A 4 -2.31 16.42 -2.33
N LYS A 5 -3.50 16.13 -1.82
CA LYS A 5 -4.32 17.08 -1.06
C LYS A 5 -4.09 16.90 0.43
N ILE A 6 -3.97 18.01 1.16
CA ILE A 6 -3.63 18.04 2.58
C ILE A 6 -4.61 18.93 3.32
N ALA A 7 -5.05 18.48 4.48
CA ALA A 7 -6.02 19.20 5.33
C ALA A 7 -7.34 19.56 4.60
N GLU A 8 -7.65 18.84 3.52
CA GLU A 8 -8.82 19.03 2.68
C GLU A 8 -9.73 17.79 2.69
N GLY A 9 -10.98 17.97 2.24
CA GLY A 9 -11.95 16.90 2.07
C GLY A 9 -13.17 17.08 2.94
N ALA A 10 -14.07 17.99 2.55
CA ALA A 10 -15.39 18.08 3.13
C ALA A 10 -16.34 17.13 2.38
N SER A 11 -16.83 16.10 3.06
CA SER A 11 -17.93 15.26 2.58
C SER A 11 -18.94 15.11 3.71
N PRO A 12 -20.26 15.00 3.42
CA PRO A 12 -21.27 14.70 4.44
C PRO A 12 -20.92 13.48 5.30
N TRP A 13 -20.17 12.54 4.73
CA TRP A 13 -19.75 11.28 5.34
C TRP A 13 -18.37 11.33 6.00
N LEU A 14 -17.63 12.44 5.85
CA LEU A 14 -16.30 12.60 6.42
C LEU A 14 -16.29 13.78 7.39
N ARG A 15 -16.42 13.46 8.69
CA ARG A 15 -16.38 14.44 9.79
C ARG A 15 -15.11 14.27 10.59
N THR A 16 -14.51 15.37 11.01
CA THR A 16 -13.31 15.37 11.84
C THR A 16 -13.47 16.37 12.99
N LEU A 17 -12.81 16.10 14.12
CA LEU A 17 -12.80 17.03 15.27
C LEU A 17 -11.71 18.10 15.16
N ASN A 18 -10.77 17.93 14.23
CA ASN A 18 -9.61 18.78 14.05
C ASN A 18 -9.58 19.46 12.66
N ASN A 19 -10.74 19.62 12.01
CA ASN A 19 -10.86 20.23 10.69
C ASN A 19 -9.91 19.63 9.64
N HIS A 20 -9.77 18.31 9.64
CA HIS A 20 -8.98 17.51 8.70
C HIS A 20 -7.45 17.72 8.77
N VAL A 21 -6.93 18.48 9.76
CA VAL A 21 -5.48 18.62 9.96
C VAL A 21 -4.81 17.25 10.12
N GLY A 22 -3.68 17.05 9.44
CA GLY A 22 -2.94 15.79 9.40
C GLY A 22 -3.48 14.75 8.41
N ARG A 23 -4.55 15.06 7.66
CA ARG A 23 -5.08 14.18 6.61
C ARG A 23 -4.39 14.48 5.28
N GLN A 24 -4.08 13.41 4.57
CA GLN A 24 -3.56 13.43 3.20
C GLN A 24 -4.37 12.50 2.30
N VAL A 25 -4.67 12.92 1.06
CA VAL A 25 -5.36 12.10 0.05
C VAL A 25 -4.78 12.39 -1.32
N TRP A 26 -4.54 11.34 -2.11
CA TRP A 26 -4.18 11.49 -3.53
C TRP A 26 -5.43 11.65 -4.38
N GLU A 27 -5.47 12.71 -5.20
CA GLU A 27 -6.54 12.95 -6.17
C GLU A 27 -5.94 13.05 -7.58
N PHE A 28 -6.61 12.44 -8.56
CA PHE A 28 -6.24 12.58 -9.95
C PHE A 28 -7.00 13.74 -10.59
N ASP A 29 -6.28 14.65 -11.24
CA ASP A 29 -6.85 15.72 -12.04
C ASP A 29 -6.30 15.65 -13.48
N PRO A 30 -7.11 15.42 -14.51
CA PRO A 30 -6.65 15.32 -15.90
C PRO A 30 -6.11 16.65 -16.46
N ASN A 31 -6.46 17.79 -15.86
CA ASN A 31 -6.07 19.13 -16.33
C ASN A 31 -4.82 19.67 -15.63
N LEU A 32 -4.30 18.97 -14.63
CA LEU A 32 -3.07 19.34 -13.94
C LEU A 32 -1.83 18.68 -14.57
N GLY A 33 -0.72 19.42 -14.54
CA GLY A 33 0.61 18.98 -14.95
C GLY A 33 1.03 19.57 -16.29
N SER A 34 2.15 20.29 -16.32
CA SER A 34 2.81 20.65 -17.58
C SER A 34 3.40 19.40 -18.25
N ALA A 35 3.72 19.49 -19.55
CA ALA A 35 4.34 18.38 -20.27
C ALA A 35 5.65 17.91 -19.61
N GLU A 36 6.43 18.84 -19.05
CA GLU A 36 7.68 18.56 -18.34
C GLU A 36 7.42 17.84 -17.01
N GLU A 37 6.40 18.27 -16.26
CA GLU A 37 6.03 17.65 -14.97
C GLU A 37 5.51 16.22 -15.17
N LEU A 38 4.69 16.01 -16.19
CA LEU A 38 4.20 14.68 -16.54
C LEU A 38 5.35 13.76 -16.97
N ALA A 39 6.29 14.27 -17.76
CA ALA A 39 7.48 13.53 -18.16
C ALA A 39 8.37 13.17 -16.96
N GLU A 40 8.51 14.06 -15.98
CA GLU A 40 9.24 13.79 -14.73
C GLU A 40 8.58 12.66 -13.92
N ILE A 41 7.25 12.66 -13.83
CA ILE A 41 6.47 11.62 -13.15
C ILE A 41 6.61 10.26 -13.86
N GLU A 42 6.49 10.22 -15.18
CA GLU A 42 6.67 8.97 -15.93
C GLU A 42 8.09 8.43 -15.81
N LYS A 43 9.11 9.31 -15.88
CA LYS A 43 10.49 8.93 -15.60
C LYS A 43 10.67 8.34 -14.20
N ALA A 44 10.02 8.91 -13.19
CA ALA A 44 10.03 8.39 -11.83
C ALA A 44 9.40 6.98 -11.75
N ARG A 45 8.27 6.76 -12.45
CA ARG A 45 7.58 5.47 -12.53
C ARG A 45 8.40 4.40 -13.24
N GLU A 46 8.99 4.74 -14.37
CA GLU A 46 9.88 3.84 -15.12
C GLU A 46 11.09 3.45 -14.28
N ASN A 47 11.75 4.44 -13.65
CA ASN A 47 12.90 4.21 -12.80
C ASN A 47 12.57 3.28 -11.62
N PHE A 48 11.41 3.48 -10.97
CA PHE A 48 10.94 2.56 -9.93
C PHE A 48 10.71 1.16 -10.49
N SER A 49 10.02 1.03 -11.61
CA SER A 49 9.71 -0.26 -12.24
C SER A 49 10.98 -1.03 -12.64
N THR A 50 11.99 -0.35 -13.17
CA THR A 50 13.30 -0.95 -13.51
C THR A 50 14.06 -1.41 -12.25
N ASN A 51 13.96 -0.65 -11.16
CA ASN A 51 14.70 -0.92 -9.91
C ASN A 51 13.90 -1.66 -8.84
N ARG A 52 12.68 -2.11 -9.15
CA ARG A 52 11.72 -2.68 -8.20
C ARG A 52 12.22 -3.89 -7.41
N PHE A 53 13.25 -4.58 -7.90
CA PHE A 53 13.85 -5.72 -7.18
C PHE A 53 14.93 -5.30 -6.17
N ASN A 54 15.48 -4.10 -6.32
CA ASN A 54 16.51 -3.55 -5.44
C ASN A 54 15.92 -2.52 -4.45
N LYS A 55 14.86 -1.83 -4.86
CA LYS A 55 14.14 -0.84 -4.05
C LYS A 55 12.66 -1.17 -4.07
N LYS A 56 12.15 -1.64 -2.93
CA LYS A 56 10.76 -2.06 -2.75
C LYS A 56 9.83 -0.90 -2.40
N HIS A 57 10.35 0.15 -1.75
CA HIS A 57 9.55 1.30 -1.30
C HIS A 57 9.47 2.39 -2.37
N SER A 58 8.31 3.02 -2.48
CA SER A 58 8.05 4.16 -3.39
C SER A 58 8.98 5.36 -3.14
N SER A 59 9.56 5.43 -1.94
CA SER A 59 10.38 6.54 -1.45
C SER A 59 9.65 7.88 -1.47
N ASP A 60 8.31 7.86 -1.47
CA ASP A 60 7.43 9.03 -1.59
C ASP A 60 7.78 9.92 -2.78
N LEU A 61 8.31 9.34 -3.86
CA LEU A 61 8.98 10.15 -4.88
C LEU A 61 8.04 11.16 -5.55
N LEU A 62 6.79 10.77 -5.82
CA LEU A 62 5.80 11.68 -6.41
C LEU A 62 5.42 12.81 -5.45
N MET A 63 5.29 12.52 -4.15
CA MET A 63 5.07 13.56 -3.13
C MET A 63 6.26 14.50 -3.04
N ARG A 64 7.48 13.97 -3.01
CA ARG A 64 8.72 14.76 -2.92
C ARG A 64 8.91 15.65 -4.14
N ILE A 65 8.50 15.23 -5.33
CA ILE A 65 8.52 16.08 -6.54
C ILE A 65 7.58 17.29 -6.38
N GLN A 66 6.39 17.09 -5.79
CA GLN A 66 5.45 18.19 -5.53
C GLN A 66 5.98 19.14 -4.44
N PHE A 67 6.46 18.56 -3.33
CA PHE A 67 6.97 19.34 -2.20
C PHE A 67 8.26 20.09 -2.52
N ALA A 68 9.10 19.58 -3.43
CA ALA A 68 10.29 20.29 -3.88
C ALA A 68 9.95 21.63 -4.56
N LYS A 69 8.75 21.77 -5.13
CA LYS A 69 8.24 23.02 -5.72
C LYS A 69 7.62 23.94 -4.68
N GLU A 70 6.86 23.37 -3.75
CA GLU A 70 6.17 24.12 -2.69
C GLU A 70 7.12 24.64 -1.61
N ASN A 71 8.10 23.82 -1.22
CA ASN A 71 9.07 24.06 -0.17
C ASN A 71 10.50 23.97 -0.73
N PRO A 72 10.94 24.98 -1.52
CA PRO A 72 12.27 24.95 -2.12
C PRO A 72 13.35 24.93 -1.03
N ARG A 73 14.40 24.15 -1.28
CA ARG A 73 15.51 24.00 -0.34
C ARG A 73 16.50 25.15 -0.49
N ASP A 74 16.59 26.03 0.51
CA ASP A 74 17.48 27.19 0.47
C ASP A 74 18.98 26.82 0.48
N VAL A 75 19.37 25.73 1.15
CA VAL A 75 20.78 25.35 1.34
C VAL A 75 20.99 23.85 1.14
N VAL A 76 21.86 23.50 0.19
CA VAL A 76 22.36 22.13 0.00
C VAL A 76 23.67 21.98 0.76
N LEU A 77 23.59 21.44 1.99
CA LEU A 77 24.77 21.13 2.78
C LEU A 77 25.51 19.91 2.20
N PRO A 78 26.85 19.92 2.12
CA PRO A 78 27.63 18.82 1.57
C PRO A 78 27.45 17.53 2.39
N GLN A 79 27.46 16.40 1.71
CA GLN A 79 27.44 15.10 2.39
C GLN A 79 28.78 14.83 3.06
N VAL A 80 28.76 14.61 4.37
CA VAL A 80 29.90 14.05 5.10
C VAL A 80 29.90 12.53 4.87
N LYS A 81 31.03 11.98 4.42
CA LYS A 81 31.24 10.53 4.35
C LYS A 81 32.09 10.13 5.55
N VAL A 82 31.57 9.24 6.38
CA VAL A 82 32.29 8.63 7.50
C VAL A 82 32.81 7.28 7.02
N LYS A 83 34.12 7.01 7.15
CA LYS A 83 34.65 5.65 6.94
C LYS A 83 34.44 4.81 8.21
N GLU A 84 34.31 3.49 8.08
CA GLU A 84 34.03 2.57 9.21
C GLU A 84 35.04 2.67 10.37
N THR A 85 36.25 3.17 10.13
CA THR A 85 37.34 3.23 11.12
C THR A 85 37.74 4.66 11.54
N GLU A 86 37.00 5.70 11.15
CA GLU A 86 37.29 7.08 11.53
C GLU A 86 36.50 7.47 12.79
N ASP A 87 37.16 8.19 13.72
CA ASP A 87 36.49 8.76 14.88
C ASP A 87 35.44 9.80 14.43
N VAL A 88 34.25 9.70 15.01
CA VAL A 88 33.13 10.60 14.67
C VAL A 88 33.27 11.89 15.45
N GLU A 89 33.71 12.95 14.78
CA GLU A 89 33.85 14.28 15.39
C GLU A 89 32.49 14.99 15.54
N GLU A 90 32.36 15.84 16.56
CA GLU A 90 31.14 16.65 16.82
C GLU A 90 30.74 17.50 15.61
N GLU A 91 31.71 18.04 14.88
CA GLU A 91 31.46 18.84 13.68
C GLU A 91 30.80 18.00 12.56
N MET A 92 31.21 16.73 12.41
CA MET A 92 30.64 15.81 11.43
C MET A 92 29.18 15.49 11.76
N VAL A 93 28.89 15.23 13.05
CA VAL A 93 27.52 15.01 13.54
C VAL A 93 26.68 16.25 13.30
N THR A 94 27.18 17.42 13.68
CA THR A 94 26.48 18.70 13.53
C THR A 94 26.15 19.01 12.07
N LYS A 95 27.10 18.82 11.15
CA LYS A 95 26.90 18.98 9.70
C LYS A 95 25.84 18.00 9.17
N THR A 96 25.91 16.74 9.59
CA THR A 96 24.96 15.70 9.17
C THR A 96 23.55 15.98 9.68
N LEU A 97 23.41 16.37 10.96
CA LEU A 97 22.13 16.74 11.58
C LEU A 97 21.51 17.95 10.87
N ARG A 98 22.28 19.02 10.65
CA ARG A 98 21.79 20.21 9.92
C ARG A 98 21.32 19.84 8.51
N ARG A 99 22.04 18.96 7.81
CA ARG A 99 21.66 18.47 6.48
C ARG A 99 20.37 17.64 6.51
N ALA A 100 20.19 16.81 7.52
CA ALA A 100 18.98 16.02 7.73
C ALA A 100 17.77 16.92 8.04
N LEU A 101 17.90 17.84 9.01
CA LEU A 101 16.84 18.79 9.37
C LEU A 101 16.45 19.69 8.19
N SER A 102 17.44 20.20 7.45
CA SER A 102 17.22 21.01 6.25
C SER A 102 16.50 20.24 5.13
N PHE A 103 16.64 18.92 5.06
CA PHE A 103 15.86 18.10 4.13
C PHE A 103 14.47 17.80 4.70
N TYR A 104 14.38 17.42 5.98
CA TYR A 104 13.12 17.00 6.59
C TYR A 104 12.12 18.16 6.69
N SER A 105 12.61 19.40 6.82
CA SER A 105 11.78 20.60 6.77
C SER A 105 11.12 20.82 5.40
N THR A 106 11.74 20.38 4.29
CA THR A 106 11.16 20.58 2.94
C THR A 106 10.02 19.61 2.65
N ILE A 107 9.90 18.52 3.42
CA ILE A 107 8.82 17.54 3.28
C ILE A 107 7.72 17.72 4.34
N GLN A 108 7.75 18.80 5.11
CA GLN A 108 6.66 19.14 6.03
C GLN A 108 5.50 19.78 5.24
N ALA A 109 4.28 19.34 5.53
CA ALA A 109 3.09 19.91 4.93
C ALA A 109 2.70 21.25 5.56
N HIS A 110 1.87 22.02 4.86
CA HIS A 110 1.46 23.36 5.28
C HIS A 110 0.64 23.40 6.58
N ASP A 111 -0.01 22.30 6.96
CA ASP A 111 -0.74 22.13 8.22
C ASP A 111 0.14 21.56 9.35
N GLY A 112 1.45 21.39 9.10
CA GLY A 112 2.47 21.02 10.07
C GLY A 112 2.77 19.53 10.19
N HIS A 113 2.02 18.63 9.54
CA HIS A 113 2.30 17.19 9.58
C HIS A 113 3.36 16.76 8.54
N TRP A 114 3.85 15.53 8.65
CA TRP A 114 4.73 14.91 7.65
C TRP A 114 3.99 13.83 6.89
N PRO A 115 3.61 14.09 5.63
CA PRO A 115 3.00 13.06 4.83
C PRO A 115 4.00 11.97 4.45
N GLY A 116 3.48 10.76 4.27
CA GLY A 116 4.30 9.62 3.87
C GLY A 116 3.47 8.39 3.52
N ASP A 117 4.06 7.55 2.66
CA ASP A 117 3.60 6.23 2.32
C ASP A 117 3.70 5.32 3.55
N TYR A 118 2.56 4.75 3.93
CA TYR A 118 2.43 3.78 5.02
C TYR A 118 1.97 2.41 4.50
N GLY A 119 2.42 2.07 3.29
CA GLY A 119 2.22 0.77 2.68
C GLY A 119 3.12 -0.32 3.28
N GLY A 120 3.08 -1.49 2.65
CA GLY A 120 3.87 -2.65 3.07
C GLY A 120 3.05 -3.93 3.00
N PRO A 121 1.99 -4.08 3.79
CA PRO A 121 1.11 -5.25 3.74
C PRO A 121 0.43 -5.40 2.37
N MET A 122 0.49 -6.61 1.80
CA MET A 122 -0.05 -6.93 0.47
C MET A 122 -1.46 -7.53 0.51
N PHE A 123 -2.11 -7.57 1.68
CA PHE A 123 -3.42 -8.20 1.89
C PHE A 123 -4.56 -7.20 2.22
N LEU A 124 -4.25 -5.90 2.33
CA LEU A 124 -5.26 -4.86 2.60
C LEU A 124 -6.05 -4.48 1.33
N MET A 125 -5.34 -4.18 0.24
CA MET A 125 -5.95 -3.84 -1.06
C MET A 125 -6.86 -4.96 -1.59
N PRO A 126 -6.49 -6.26 -1.51
CA PRO A 126 -7.38 -7.33 -1.92
C PRO A 126 -8.74 -7.33 -1.20
N GLY A 127 -8.76 -7.14 0.13
CA GLY A 127 -10.03 -7.09 0.87
C GLY A 127 -10.92 -5.94 0.43
N LEU A 128 -10.35 -4.75 0.20
CA LEU A 128 -11.05 -3.60 -0.35
C LEU A 128 -11.64 -3.90 -1.74
N VAL A 129 -10.83 -4.41 -2.67
CA VAL A 129 -11.25 -4.66 -4.05
C VAL A 129 -12.32 -5.76 -4.10
N ILE A 130 -12.15 -6.87 -3.35
CA ILE A 130 -13.16 -7.93 -3.26
C ILE A 130 -14.48 -7.36 -2.73
N THR A 131 -14.44 -6.59 -1.64
CA THR A 131 -15.63 -5.97 -1.05
C THR A 131 -16.34 -5.07 -2.06
N LEU A 132 -15.61 -4.16 -2.70
CA LEU A 132 -16.18 -3.25 -3.70
C LEU A 132 -16.73 -3.98 -4.92
N SER A 133 -16.12 -5.10 -5.31
CA SER A 133 -16.62 -5.95 -6.39
C SER A 133 -17.95 -6.61 -6.03
N ILE A 134 -18.07 -7.22 -4.85
CA ILE A 134 -19.29 -7.93 -4.46
C ILE A 134 -20.44 -6.98 -4.14
N THR A 135 -20.17 -5.75 -3.68
CA THR A 135 -21.20 -4.74 -3.44
C THR A 135 -21.60 -3.97 -4.70
N GLY A 136 -20.94 -4.22 -5.84
CA GLY A 136 -21.15 -3.47 -7.09
C GLY A 136 -20.65 -2.02 -7.03
N ALA A 137 -19.88 -1.66 -6.01
CA ALA A 137 -19.39 -0.29 -5.78
C ALA A 137 -18.02 0.00 -6.42
N LEU A 138 -17.37 -0.99 -7.05
CA LEU A 138 -16.02 -0.86 -7.61
C LEU A 138 -15.85 0.36 -8.51
N ASN A 139 -16.72 0.55 -9.50
CA ASN A 139 -16.65 1.67 -10.45
C ASN A 139 -17.18 2.99 -9.89
N VAL A 140 -17.87 2.94 -8.74
CA VAL A 140 -18.37 4.14 -8.04
C VAL A 140 -17.26 4.72 -7.17
N VAL A 141 -16.48 3.87 -6.52
CA VAL A 141 -15.44 4.26 -5.56
C VAL A 141 -14.08 4.44 -6.23
N LEU A 142 -13.72 3.58 -7.18
CA LEU A 142 -12.42 3.61 -7.85
C LEU A 142 -12.55 4.11 -9.28
N SER A 143 -11.94 5.26 -9.57
CA SER A 143 -11.78 5.74 -10.95
C SER A 143 -10.84 4.83 -11.74
N GLU A 144 -10.85 4.96 -13.07
CA GLU A 144 -9.95 4.21 -13.95
C GLU A 144 -8.47 4.46 -13.62
N GLU A 145 -8.12 5.66 -13.17
CA GLU A 145 -6.77 6.01 -12.74
C GLU A 145 -6.39 5.31 -11.45
N HIS A 146 -7.30 5.21 -10.47
CA HIS A 146 -7.06 4.44 -9.26
C HIS A 146 -6.76 2.97 -9.59
N LYS A 147 -7.57 2.36 -10.47
CA LYS A 147 -7.37 0.97 -10.91
C LYS A 147 -6.02 0.79 -11.61
N LYS A 148 -5.63 1.72 -12.49
CA LYS A 148 -4.31 1.71 -13.14
C LYS A 148 -3.15 1.79 -12.14
N GLU A 149 -3.24 2.67 -11.13
CA GLU A 149 -2.21 2.74 -10.08
C GLU A 149 -2.18 1.47 -9.21
N MET A 150 -3.33 0.89 -8.90
CA MET A 150 -3.41 -0.38 -8.16
C MET A 150 -2.78 -1.53 -8.95
N CYS A 151 -3.10 -1.67 -10.25
CA CYS A 151 -2.45 -2.65 -11.12
C CYS A 151 -0.93 -2.40 -11.19
N ARG A 152 -0.50 -1.14 -11.39
CA ARG A 152 0.92 -0.78 -11.42
C ARG A 152 1.62 -1.14 -10.11
N TYR A 153 0.99 -0.87 -8.97
CA TYR A 153 1.51 -1.24 -7.66
C TYR A 153 1.69 -2.75 -7.54
N LEU A 154 0.69 -3.55 -7.88
CA LEU A 154 0.80 -5.01 -7.83
C LEU A 154 1.87 -5.54 -8.79
N TYR A 155 1.93 -5.04 -10.02
CA TYR A 155 2.98 -5.45 -10.97
C TYR A 155 4.39 -5.10 -10.53
N ASN A 156 4.57 -3.97 -9.85
CA ASN A 156 5.88 -3.61 -9.32
C ASN A 156 6.30 -4.43 -8.10
N HIS A 157 5.35 -5.06 -7.42
CA HIS A 157 5.62 -5.90 -6.24
C HIS A 157 5.58 -7.40 -6.53
N GLN A 158 5.40 -7.81 -7.79
CA GLN A 158 5.56 -9.21 -8.17
C GLN A 158 7.03 -9.61 -8.04
N ASN A 159 7.28 -10.73 -7.37
CA ASN A 159 8.61 -11.29 -7.22
C ASN A 159 9.09 -11.95 -8.51
N LYS A 160 10.41 -12.21 -8.60
CA LYS A 160 11.04 -12.79 -9.79
C LYS A 160 10.52 -14.19 -10.12
N ASP A 161 10.04 -14.92 -9.12
CA ASP A 161 9.43 -16.25 -9.28
C ASP A 161 7.98 -16.19 -9.80
N GLY A 162 7.38 -15.00 -9.90
CA GLY A 162 6.01 -14.79 -10.36
C GLY A 162 4.97 -14.65 -9.25
N GLY A 163 5.34 -14.89 -7.99
CA GLY A 163 4.42 -14.75 -6.87
C GLY A 163 4.42 -13.37 -6.21
N TRP A 164 3.61 -13.23 -5.16
CA TRP A 164 3.58 -12.06 -4.27
C TRP A 164 3.69 -12.49 -2.81
N GLY A 165 4.36 -11.67 -2.01
CA GLY A 165 4.56 -11.93 -0.59
C GLY A 165 3.42 -11.43 0.30
N LEU A 166 3.55 -11.69 1.60
CA LEU A 166 2.65 -11.13 2.64
C LEU A 166 2.81 -9.60 2.74
N HIS A 167 4.00 -9.10 2.44
CA HIS A 167 4.35 -7.69 2.36
C HIS A 167 5.32 -7.47 1.18
N ILE A 168 5.56 -6.21 0.80
CA ILE A 168 6.33 -5.82 -0.40
C ILE A 168 7.78 -6.35 -0.46
N GLU A 169 8.39 -6.63 0.70
CA GLU A 169 9.75 -7.19 0.81
C GLU A 169 9.77 -8.71 1.03
N GLY A 170 8.60 -9.33 1.22
CA GLY A 170 8.50 -10.73 1.59
C GLY A 170 8.66 -11.67 0.39
N PRO A 171 9.09 -12.93 0.63
CA PRO A 171 9.07 -13.96 -0.39
C PRO A 171 7.63 -14.27 -0.79
N SER A 172 7.45 -14.88 -1.96
CA SER A 172 6.14 -15.26 -2.47
C SER A 172 5.44 -16.26 -1.54
N THR A 173 4.15 -16.05 -1.30
CA THR A 173 3.32 -16.90 -0.43
C THR A 173 2.01 -17.23 -1.14
N MET A 174 1.37 -18.36 -0.80
CA MET A 174 0.06 -18.67 -1.39
C MET A 174 -0.98 -17.58 -1.09
N PHE A 175 -0.96 -17.04 0.14
CA PHE A 175 -1.84 -15.94 0.55
C PHE A 175 -1.63 -14.68 -0.28
N GLY A 176 -0.40 -14.17 -0.36
CA GLY A 176 -0.08 -12.97 -1.14
C GLY A 176 -0.33 -13.14 -2.63
N THR A 177 0.11 -14.26 -3.21
CA THR A 177 -0.01 -14.53 -4.66
C THR A 177 -1.45 -14.67 -5.10
N VAL A 178 -2.27 -15.48 -4.41
CA VAL A 178 -3.67 -15.69 -4.81
C VAL A 178 -4.47 -14.41 -4.68
N LEU A 179 -4.34 -13.69 -3.56
CA LEU A 179 -5.09 -12.45 -3.37
C LEU A 179 -4.66 -11.35 -4.35
N SER A 180 -3.37 -11.23 -4.65
CA SER A 180 -2.89 -10.28 -5.67
C SER A 180 -3.39 -10.64 -7.06
N TYR A 181 -3.37 -11.93 -7.42
CA TYR A 181 -3.90 -12.41 -8.70
C TYR A 181 -5.40 -12.12 -8.84
N VAL A 182 -6.20 -12.48 -7.82
CA VAL A 182 -7.64 -12.22 -7.79
C VAL A 182 -7.92 -10.72 -7.89
N THR A 183 -7.16 -9.89 -7.17
CA THR A 183 -7.30 -8.43 -7.22
C THR A 183 -7.08 -7.91 -8.64
N LEU A 184 -6.02 -8.34 -9.33
CA LEU A 184 -5.77 -7.96 -10.73
C LEU A 184 -6.91 -8.39 -11.66
N ARG A 185 -7.44 -9.62 -11.49
CA ARG A 185 -8.60 -10.10 -12.25
C ARG A 185 -9.84 -9.23 -12.04
N LEU A 186 -10.12 -8.83 -10.79
CA LEU A 186 -11.26 -7.97 -10.45
C LEU A 186 -11.09 -6.53 -10.93
N LEU A 187 -9.85 -6.04 -11.05
CA LEU A 187 -9.52 -4.74 -11.64
C LEU A 187 -9.59 -4.74 -13.17
N GLY A 188 -9.81 -5.89 -13.80
CA GLY A 188 -10.04 -6.03 -15.24
C GLY A 188 -8.90 -6.69 -16.03
N GLU A 189 -7.81 -7.08 -15.39
CA GLU A 189 -6.69 -7.73 -16.08
C GLU A 189 -7.08 -9.15 -16.56
N GLY A 190 -6.82 -9.41 -17.83
CA GLY A 190 -6.89 -10.70 -18.50
C GLY A 190 -5.94 -11.75 -17.92
N ALA A 191 -6.17 -13.02 -18.24
CA ALA A 191 -5.31 -14.12 -17.79
C ALA A 191 -3.88 -14.02 -18.34
N ASN A 192 -3.72 -13.33 -19.48
CA ASN A 192 -2.46 -13.16 -20.21
C ASN A 192 -1.95 -11.71 -20.20
N ASP A 193 -2.52 -10.85 -19.34
CA ASP A 193 -2.16 -9.44 -19.27
C ASP A 193 -0.93 -9.19 -18.37
N GLY A 194 -0.57 -7.92 -18.18
CA GLY A 194 0.57 -7.54 -17.34
C GLY A 194 1.93 -7.96 -17.90
N GLN A 195 2.05 -8.10 -19.22
CA GLN A 195 3.28 -8.56 -19.89
C GLN A 195 3.76 -9.92 -19.33
N GLY A 196 2.81 -10.86 -19.23
CA GLY A 196 3.03 -12.21 -18.70
C GLY A 196 3.08 -12.29 -17.16
N ALA A 197 2.87 -11.18 -16.44
CA ALA A 197 2.77 -11.21 -14.98
C ALA A 197 1.62 -12.09 -14.50
N MET A 198 0.47 -12.04 -15.17
CA MET A 198 -0.70 -12.85 -14.82
C MET A 198 -0.43 -14.34 -15.03
N GLU A 199 0.17 -14.73 -16.14
CA GLU A 199 0.55 -16.13 -16.43
C GLU A 199 1.57 -16.67 -15.42
N ARG A 200 2.58 -15.86 -15.07
CA ARG A 200 3.58 -16.24 -14.05
C ARG A 200 2.93 -16.43 -12.68
N GLY A 201 2.03 -15.53 -12.28
CA GLY A 201 1.29 -15.63 -11.03
C GLY A 201 0.42 -16.89 -10.96
N HIS A 202 -0.33 -17.15 -12.03
CA HIS A 202 -1.16 -18.34 -12.15
C HIS A 202 -0.33 -19.63 -12.12
N THR A 203 0.78 -19.67 -12.88
CA THR A 203 1.71 -20.80 -12.90
C THR A 203 2.32 -21.03 -11.52
N TRP A 204 2.71 -19.96 -10.82
CA TRP A 204 3.23 -20.05 -9.46
C TRP A 204 2.18 -20.68 -8.52
N ILE A 205 0.91 -20.24 -8.59
CA ILE A 205 -0.17 -20.81 -7.77
C ILE A 205 -0.33 -22.31 -8.01
N LEU A 206 -0.38 -22.74 -9.27
CA LEU A 206 -0.57 -24.15 -9.62
C LEU A 206 0.61 -25.02 -9.15
N ASN A 207 1.84 -24.53 -9.28
CA ASN A 207 3.04 -25.25 -8.89
C ASN A 207 3.22 -25.37 -7.36
N HIS A 208 2.51 -24.58 -6.56
CA HIS A 208 2.64 -24.54 -5.09
C HIS A 208 1.42 -25.07 -4.34
N GLY A 209 0.62 -25.93 -4.99
CA GLY A 209 -0.50 -26.62 -4.34
C GLY A 209 -1.86 -25.95 -4.53
N SER A 210 -1.98 -25.01 -5.46
CA SER A 210 -3.20 -24.28 -5.81
C SER A 210 -3.75 -23.36 -4.70
N ALA A 211 -4.81 -22.61 -5.02
CA ALA A 211 -5.50 -21.76 -4.05
C ALA A 211 -6.08 -22.52 -2.84
N THR A 212 -6.20 -23.85 -2.90
CA THR A 212 -6.66 -24.65 -1.74
C THR A 212 -5.68 -24.65 -0.57
N ALA A 213 -4.39 -24.41 -0.84
CA ALA A 213 -3.34 -24.29 0.17
C ALA A 213 -3.24 -22.89 0.82
N ILE A 214 -4.17 -21.98 0.50
CA ILE A 214 -4.20 -20.64 1.08
C ILE A 214 -4.52 -20.67 2.59
N THR A 215 -4.05 -19.67 3.33
CA THR A 215 -4.32 -19.49 4.76
C THR A 215 -5.80 -19.22 5.04
N SER A 216 -6.24 -19.37 6.30
CA SER A 216 -7.65 -19.21 6.71
C SER A 216 -8.27 -17.87 6.28
N TRP A 217 -7.55 -16.76 6.47
CA TRP A 217 -8.01 -15.44 6.00
C TRP A 217 -8.18 -15.37 4.49
N GLY A 218 -7.30 -16.04 3.74
CA GLY A 218 -7.43 -16.12 2.28
C GLY A 218 -8.64 -16.93 1.86
N LYS A 219 -8.89 -18.07 2.51
CA LYS A 219 -10.09 -18.88 2.26
C LYS A 219 -11.37 -18.09 2.55
N MET A 220 -11.40 -17.33 3.65
CA MET A 220 -12.51 -16.45 4.00
C MET A 220 -12.78 -15.44 2.87
N TRP A 221 -11.77 -14.69 2.42
CA TRP A 221 -11.93 -13.72 1.33
C TRP A 221 -12.37 -14.35 0.01
N LEU A 222 -11.85 -15.53 -0.34
CA LEU A 222 -12.30 -16.25 -1.53
C LEU A 222 -13.74 -16.79 -1.38
N SER A 223 -14.16 -17.13 -0.15
CA SER A 223 -15.53 -17.59 0.13
C SER A 223 -16.53 -16.43 0.05
N VAL A 224 -16.16 -15.25 0.57
CA VAL A 224 -16.89 -13.99 0.41
C VAL A 224 -17.07 -13.65 -1.07
N LEU A 225 -16.03 -13.85 -1.88
CA LEU A 225 -16.09 -13.68 -3.33
C LEU A 225 -16.95 -14.73 -4.05
N GLY A 226 -17.24 -15.87 -3.42
CA GLY A 226 -17.91 -17.03 -4.03
C GLY A 226 -16.99 -17.92 -4.88
N ALA A 227 -15.67 -17.78 -4.74
CA ALA A 227 -14.65 -18.58 -5.43
C ALA A 227 -14.12 -19.75 -4.59
N PHE A 228 -14.58 -19.89 -3.34
CA PHE A 228 -14.23 -20.97 -2.43
C PHE A 228 -15.44 -21.37 -1.59
N GLU A 229 -15.59 -22.66 -1.29
CA GLU A 229 -16.71 -23.18 -0.50
C GLU A 229 -16.55 -22.82 0.98
N TRP A 230 -17.60 -22.25 1.58
CA TRP A 230 -17.59 -21.87 3.01
C TRP A 230 -17.25 -23.04 3.93
N SER A 231 -17.67 -24.26 3.58
CA SER A 231 -17.38 -25.50 4.31
C SER A 231 -15.89 -25.86 4.40
N GLY A 232 -15.04 -25.26 3.56
CA GLY A 232 -13.59 -25.43 3.62
C GLY A 232 -12.86 -24.50 4.60
N ASN A 233 -13.59 -23.62 5.31
CA ASN A 233 -13.07 -22.77 6.37
C ASN A 233 -13.21 -23.44 7.75
N ASN A 234 -12.30 -23.12 8.66
CA ASN A 234 -12.54 -23.39 10.07
C ASN A 234 -13.66 -22.47 10.57
N PRO A 235 -14.59 -22.96 11.40
CA PRO A 235 -15.69 -22.14 11.89
C PRO A 235 -15.18 -21.00 12.76
N LEU A 236 -15.74 -19.80 12.55
CA LEU A 236 -15.62 -18.63 13.42
C LEU A 236 -17.00 -18.40 14.07
N PRO A 237 -17.33 -19.10 15.17
CA PRO A 237 -18.68 -19.09 15.72
C PRO A 237 -19.00 -17.73 16.34
N PRO A 238 -20.01 -16.99 15.85
CA PRO A 238 -20.42 -15.71 16.45
C PRO A 238 -20.93 -15.88 17.89
N GLU A 239 -21.35 -17.08 18.29
CA GLU A 239 -21.81 -17.40 19.64
C GLU A 239 -20.74 -17.17 20.72
N ILE A 240 -19.45 -17.10 20.36
CA ILE A 240 -18.37 -16.80 21.31
C ILE A 240 -18.54 -15.42 21.95
N TRP A 241 -19.21 -14.49 21.27
CA TRP A 241 -19.56 -13.15 21.78
C TRP A 241 -20.70 -13.18 22.82
N LEU A 242 -21.43 -14.29 22.94
CA LEU A 242 -22.49 -14.47 23.94
C LEU A 242 -21.98 -15.09 25.25
N LEU A 243 -20.69 -15.45 25.31
CA LEU A 243 -20.09 -16.01 26.51
C LEU A 243 -20.04 -14.99 27.65
N PRO A 244 -20.09 -15.43 28.92
CA PRO A 244 -19.81 -14.54 30.04
C PRO A 244 -18.42 -13.91 29.93
N TYR A 245 -18.31 -12.60 30.17
CA TYR A 245 -17.03 -11.86 30.14
C TYR A 245 -15.94 -12.42 31.06
N MET A 246 -16.29 -13.26 32.04
CA MET A 246 -15.34 -13.90 32.93
C MET A 246 -14.59 -15.09 32.31
N LEU A 247 -15.00 -15.58 31.13
CA LEU A 247 -14.35 -16.70 30.47
C LEU A 247 -13.13 -16.22 29.67
N PRO A 248 -11.97 -16.89 29.78
CA PRO A 248 -10.71 -16.44 29.18
C PRO A 248 -10.65 -16.51 27.65
N ILE A 249 -11.70 -17.05 27.02
CA ILE A 249 -11.88 -17.13 25.57
C ILE A 249 -12.87 -16.06 25.06
N HIS A 250 -13.36 -15.19 25.94
CA HIS A 250 -14.26 -14.12 25.52
C HIS A 250 -13.47 -13.10 24.66
N PRO A 251 -13.97 -12.66 23.49
CA PRO A 251 -13.21 -11.81 22.57
C PRO A 251 -12.76 -10.45 23.13
N VAL A 252 -13.38 -9.98 24.23
CA VAL A 252 -12.95 -8.76 24.94
C VAL A 252 -11.53 -8.87 25.53
N ASP A 253 -11.09 -10.10 25.82
CA ASP A 253 -9.76 -10.36 26.38
C ASP A 253 -8.70 -10.56 25.30
N TYR A 254 -9.11 -10.61 24.02
CA TYR A 254 -8.17 -10.63 22.91
C TYR A 254 -7.49 -9.27 22.76
N TRP A 255 -6.36 -9.27 22.06
CA TRP A 255 -5.75 -8.01 21.65
C TRP A 255 -6.74 -7.23 20.77
N SER A 256 -6.85 -5.91 20.98
CA SER A 256 -7.91 -5.08 20.40
C SER A 256 -8.10 -5.27 18.89
N PHE A 257 -7.00 -5.35 18.14
CA PHE A 257 -7.03 -5.60 16.70
C PHE A 257 -7.64 -6.98 16.35
N THR A 258 -7.31 -8.01 17.13
CA THR A 258 -7.89 -9.35 16.97
C THR A 258 -9.36 -9.37 17.34
N SER A 259 -9.76 -8.67 18.40
CA SER A 259 -11.17 -8.53 18.79
C SER A 259 -12.00 -7.91 17.67
N GLU A 260 -11.53 -6.78 17.12
CA GLU A 260 -12.19 -6.07 16.02
C GLU A 260 -12.31 -6.95 14.77
N CYS A 261 -11.22 -7.57 14.33
CA CYS A 261 -11.25 -8.48 13.16
C CYS A 261 -12.07 -9.77 13.37
N SER A 262 -12.43 -10.12 14.61
CA SER A 262 -13.26 -11.30 14.91
C SER A 262 -14.75 -10.99 15.05
N MET A 263 -15.12 -9.71 14.99
CA MET A 263 -16.51 -9.25 15.02
C MET A 263 -17.12 -9.15 13.62
N ASP A 264 -16.29 -8.86 12.60
CA ASP A 264 -16.65 -8.73 11.18
C ASP A 264 -16.81 -10.10 10.47
#